data_AF-A0AA91HJ28-F1
#
_entry.id   AF-A0AA91HJ28-F1
#
_cell.length_a   1.000
_cell.length_b   1.000
_cell.length_c   1.000
_cell.angle_alpha   90.00
_cell.angle_beta   90.00
_cell.angle_gamma   90.00
#
_symmetry.space_group_name_H-M   'P 1'
#
loop_
_entity.id
_entity.type
_entity.pdbx_description
1 polymer ?
#
loop_
_entity_poly.entity_id
_entity_poly.type
_entity_poly.pdbx_seq_one_letter_code
_entity_poly.pdbx_strand_id
1 'polypeptide(L)'
;QAKEATCAENGLTEGSHCSVCNEVIKKQEVIPSTGHKEVLDSAKEATCTNTGLTEGIHCSICNKIIKKQEIIPALGHDFKDGVCTRCHNQLKGQWKQSGNKWWYQYEDGTYPKNEFIAIDNKLYRFDQYGYMQTGWFKVNNEDYYASTSGEIKAQWVGSGNTWYYVDADGKMVTGFQTISGVKYYFETNGLMKKGWFKVNGTDYYASTSGAIKAQWVGSGNNWYYVDADGKMVTGFQTIAGAKYYFAESGLMQTGWFKINGEDYYVASSGVISAQWVKSGNNWYYVDANGKMVTGDYKINEVVNRFDANGVWHGVWLG
;
A
#
# COMPACT_ATOMS: atom_id res chain seq x y z
N GLN A 1 -41.28 57.68 49.77
CA GLN A 1 -40.76 56.33 50.09
C GLN A 1 -39.36 56.21 49.52
N ALA A 2 -38.49 55.44 50.19
CA ALA A 2 -37.15 55.17 49.66
C ALA A 2 -37.23 54.36 48.36
N LYS A 3 -36.26 54.58 47.47
CA LYS A 3 -36.04 53.80 46.25
C LYS A 3 -34.57 53.39 46.22
N GLU A 4 -34.27 52.10 46.15
CA GLU A 4 -32.87 51.68 46.05
C GLU A 4 -32.27 52.07 44.69
N ALA A 5 -30.98 52.38 44.68
CA ALA A 5 -30.24 52.65 43.45
C ALA A 5 -29.99 51.34 42.69
N THR A 6 -30.10 51.39 41.37
CA THR A 6 -29.79 50.24 40.49
C THR A 6 -28.51 50.50 39.71
N CYS A 7 -28.13 49.54 38.85
CA CYS A 7 -27.03 49.70 37.90
C CYS A 7 -27.21 50.91 36.95
N ALA A 8 -28.45 51.35 36.71
CA ALA A 8 -28.80 52.32 35.67
C ALA A 8 -29.53 53.57 36.21
N GLU A 9 -30.27 53.43 37.31
CA GLU A 9 -31.08 54.52 37.87
C GLU A 9 -30.63 54.87 39.28
N ASN A 10 -30.62 56.16 39.58
CA ASN A 10 -30.40 56.65 40.93
C ASN A 10 -31.52 56.18 41.87
N GLY A 11 -31.14 55.93 43.12
CA GLY A 11 -32.06 55.73 44.23
C GLY A 11 -32.43 57.04 44.91
N LEU A 12 -33.32 56.94 45.90
CA LEU A 12 -33.73 58.03 46.78
C LEU A 12 -33.73 57.54 48.22
N THR A 13 -33.17 58.32 49.14
CA THR A 13 -33.29 58.06 50.58
C THR A 13 -34.75 58.19 51.04
N GLU A 14 -35.07 57.61 52.19
CA GLU A 14 -36.39 57.77 52.79
C GLU A 14 -36.63 59.22 53.25
N GLY A 15 -37.65 59.85 52.70
CA GLY A 15 -38.10 61.19 53.09
C GLY A 15 -39.53 61.17 53.60
N SER A 16 -39.91 62.25 54.30
CA SER A 16 -41.20 62.38 54.98
C SER A 16 -41.77 63.78 54.78
N HIS A 17 -43.10 63.88 54.73
CA HIS A 17 -43.86 65.13 54.65
C HIS A 17 -45.04 65.09 55.62
N CYS A 18 -45.53 66.25 56.03
CA CYS A 18 -46.73 66.36 56.87
C CYS A 18 -47.95 65.97 56.04
N SER A 19 -48.73 64.97 56.48
CA SER A 19 -49.91 64.49 55.75
C SER A 19 -51.09 65.47 55.70
N VAL A 20 -51.05 66.53 56.53
CA VAL A 20 -52.11 67.53 56.65
C VAL A 20 -51.83 68.77 55.80
N CYS A 21 -50.58 69.26 55.79
CA CYS A 21 -50.20 70.49 55.08
C CYS A 21 -49.16 70.29 53.96
N ASN A 22 -48.68 69.06 53.73
CA ASN A 22 -47.68 68.67 52.72
C ASN A 22 -46.29 69.30 52.87
N GLU A 23 -45.99 69.96 53.99
CA GLU A 23 -44.66 70.49 54.26
C GLU A 23 -43.63 69.37 54.38
N VAL A 24 -42.47 69.53 53.73
CA VAL A 24 -41.40 68.51 53.69
C VAL A 24 -40.65 68.50 55.02
N ILE A 25 -40.78 67.41 55.78
CA ILE A 25 -40.16 67.24 57.10
C ILE A 25 -38.72 66.72 56.95
N LYS A 26 -38.49 65.80 56.01
CA LYS A 26 -37.17 65.27 55.68
C LYS A 26 -37.06 65.15 54.16
N LYS A 27 -36.15 65.93 53.58
CA LYS A 27 -35.90 65.95 52.13
C LYS A 27 -35.30 64.61 51.69
N GLN A 28 -35.77 64.08 50.57
CA GLN A 28 -35.12 62.93 49.92
C GLN A 28 -33.83 63.38 49.25
N GLU A 29 -32.78 62.58 49.41
CA GLU A 29 -31.48 62.76 48.76
C GLU A 29 -31.30 61.70 47.68
N VAL A 30 -30.61 62.09 46.61
CA VAL A 30 -30.32 61.20 45.48
C VAL A 30 -29.18 60.27 45.86
N ILE A 31 -29.40 58.96 45.75
CA ILE A 31 -28.36 57.94 45.85
C ILE A 31 -27.88 57.68 44.41
N PRO A 32 -26.63 57.98 44.05
CA PRO A 32 -26.13 57.74 42.70
C PRO A 32 -26.28 56.27 42.29
N SER A 33 -26.56 56.02 41.02
CA SER A 33 -26.56 54.67 40.47
C SER A 33 -25.21 53.99 40.72
N THR A 34 -25.24 52.67 40.91
CA THR A 34 -24.02 51.91 41.21
C THR A 34 -23.11 51.74 39.99
N GLY A 35 -23.58 52.16 38.81
CA GLY A 35 -22.94 51.89 37.53
C GLY A 35 -23.14 50.46 37.06
N HIS A 36 -22.87 50.23 35.78
CA HIS A 36 -22.91 48.90 35.20
C HIS A 36 -21.66 48.10 35.59
N LYS A 37 -21.85 46.84 35.98
CA LYS A 37 -20.75 45.90 36.20
C LYS A 37 -20.50 45.10 34.93
N GLU A 38 -19.49 45.52 34.19
CA GLU A 38 -19.12 44.99 32.89
C GLU A 38 -18.65 43.53 32.98
N VAL A 39 -19.17 42.71 32.06
CA VAL A 39 -18.70 41.37 31.77
C VAL A 39 -18.42 41.29 30.28
N LEU A 40 -17.24 40.78 29.95
CA LEU A 40 -16.78 40.59 28.58
C LEU A 40 -17.50 39.38 27.96
N ASP A 41 -18.15 39.60 26.82
CA ASP A 41 -18.65 38.55 25.95
C ASP A 41 -17.56 38.20 24.95
N SER A 42 -16.96 37.01 25.11
CA SER A 42 -15.81 36.60 24.31
C SER A 42 -16.09 36.67 22.81
N ALA A 43 -15.11 37.14 22.05
CA ALA A 43 -15.14 37.09 20.59
C ALA A 43 -15.17 35.62 20.11
N LYS A 44 -15.81 35.40 18.97
CA LYS A 44 -15.82 34.13 18.27
C LYS A 44 -15.25 34.35 16.87
N GLU A 45 -14.14 33.70 16.55
CA GLU A 45 -13.56 33.85 15.21
C GLU A 45 -14.50 33.27 14.13
N ALA A 46 -14.51 33.91 12.96
CA ALA A 46 -15.21 33.40 11.79
C ALA A 46 -14.45 32.21 11.19
N THR A 47 -15.18 31.23 10.67
CA THR A 47 -14.61 30.11 9.91
C THR A 47 -14.96 30.26 8.43
N CYS A 48 -14.53 29.31 7.58
CA CYS A 48 -14.91 29.32 6.17
C CYS A 48 -16.44 29.24 5.94
N THR A 49 -17.17 28.63 6.88
CA THR A 49 -18.62 28.36 6.74
C THR A 49 -19.48 29.10 7.75
N ASN A 50 -18.96 29.44 8.93
CA ASN A 50 -19.72 30.08 10.00
C ASN A 50 -19.24 31.51 10.22
N THR A 51 -20.19 32.42 10.46
CA THR A 51 -19.88 33.78 10.88
C THR A 51 -19.22 33.78 12.27
N GLY A 52 -18.37 34.78 12.49
CA GLY A 52 -17.78 35.10 13.78
C GLY A 52 -18.55 36.22 14.49
N LEU A 53 -18.10 36.56 15.69
CA LEU A 53 -18.59 37.66 16.51
C LEU A 53 -17.41 38.45 17.07
N THR A 54 -17.51 39.77 17.07
CA THR A 54 -16.58 40.63 17.80
C THR A 54 -16.78 40.50 19.31
N GLU A 55 -15.81 40.95 20.10
CA GLU A 55 -15.96 41.01 21.56
C GLU A 55 -17.05 42.03 21.96
N GLY A 56 -17.96 41.60 22.84
CA GLY A 56 -19.04 42.42 23.38
C GLY A 56 -18.90 42.66 24.88
N ILE A 57 -19.78 43.47 25.43
CA ILE A 57 -19.82 43.75 26.87
C ILE A 57 -21.30 43.83 27.29
N HIS A 58 -21.65 43.11 28.34
CA HIS A 58 -22.95 43.25 29.02
C HIS A 58 -22.78 43.56 30.50
N CYS A 59 -23.83 44.08 31.13
CA CYS A 59 -23.86 44.27 32.57
C CYS A 59 -24.34 43.00 33.27
N SER A 60 -23.54 42.41 34.16
CA SER A 60 -23.94 41.22 34.94
C SER A 60 -25.12 41.43 35.89
N ILE A 61 -25.41 42.69 36.27
CA ILE A 61 -26.46 43.01 37.24
C ILE A 61 -27.84 43.13 36.57
N CYS A 62 -27.87 43.64 35.34
CA CYS A 62 -29.12 44.02 34.68
C CYS A 62 -29.19 43.62 33.21
N ASN A 63 -28.22 42.83 32.72
CA ASN A 63 -28.12 42.27 31.37
C ASN A 63 -28.17 43.27 30.21
N LYS A 64 -28.06 44.58 30.51
CA LYS A 64 -27.96 45.61 29.48
C LYS A 64 -26.69 45.38 28.65
N ILE A 65 -26.84 45.34 27.34
CA ILE A 65 -25.73 45.30 26.39
C ILE A 65 -25.08 46.68 26.39
N ILE A 66 -23.83 46.75 26.83
CA ILE A 66 -23.01 47.97 26.91
C ILE A 66 -22.25 48.15 25.59
N LYS A 67 -21.70 47.08 25.05
CA LYS A 67 -21.10 47.01 23.71
C LYS A 67 -21.67 45.79 23.00
N LYS A 68 -22.39 46.03 21.90
CA LYS A 68 -23.01 44.96 21.12
C LYS A 68 -21.94 44.18 20.34
N GLN A 69 -22.04 42.86 20.33
CA GLN A 69 -21.26 42.04 19.41
C GLN A 69 -21.73 42.28 17.96
N GLU A 70 -20.77 42.46 17.06
CA GLU A 70 -21.00 42.60 15.63
C GLU A 70 -20.67 41.28 14.93
N ILE A 71 -21.40 40.99 13.86
CA ILE A 71 -21.22 39.77 13.08
C ILE A 71 -20.01 39.96 12.15
N ILE A 72 -19.04 39.07 12.26
CA ILE A 72 -17.93 38.96 11.31
C ILE A 72 -18.38 37.97 10.22
N PRO A 73 -18.44 38.36 8.93
CA PRO A 73 -18.80 37.45 7.85
C PRO A 73 -17.93 36.20 7.85
N ALA A 74 -18.48 35.07 7.41
CA ALA A 74 -17.68 33.86 7.19
C ALA A 74 -16.54 34.17 6.21
N LEU A 75 -15.37 33.56 6.43
CA LEU A 75 -14.16 33.82 5.64
C LEU A 75 -14.30 33.39 4.18
N GLY A 76 -15.31 32.56 3.88
CA GLY A 76 -15.46 31.91 2.58
C GLY A 76 -14.37 30.87 2.34
N HIS A 77 -14.35 30.34 1.12
CA HIS A 77 -13.33 29.40 0.69
C HIS A 77 -12.52 30.02 -0.43
N ASP A 78 -11.21 29.79 -0.38
CA ASP A 78 -10.28 30.04 -1.47
C ASP A 78 -9.69 28.68 -1.85
N PHE A 79 -9.91 28.23 -3.09
CA PHE A 79 -9.56 26.88 -3.53
C PHE A 79 -8.39 26.91 -4.51
N LYS A 80 -7.43 26.02 -4.27
CA LYS A 80 -6.33 25.73 -5.19
C LYS A 80 -6.25 24.21 -5.36
N ASP A 81 -6.23 23.75 -6.60
CA ASP A 81 -6.18 22.31 -6.94
C ASP A 81 -7.30 21.50 -6.26
N GLY A 82 -8.52 22.08 -6.20
CA GLY A 82 -9.70 21.44 -5.59
C GLY A 82 -9.72 21.41 -4.06
N VAL A 83 -8.70 21.95 -3.37
CA VAL A 83 -8.59 21.99 -1.91
C VAL A 83 -8.62 23.41 -1.40
N CYS A 84 -9.39 23.68 -0.34
CA CYS A 84 -9.42 25.01 0.25
C CYS A 84 -8.09 25.32 0.95
N THR A 85 -7.44 26.43 0.60
CA THR A 85 -6.17 26.88 1.20
C THR A 85 -6.31 27.26 2.67
N ARG A 86 -7.54 27.46 3.17
CA ARG A 86 -7.83 27.86 4.56
C ARG A 86 -8.21 26.67 5.44
N CYS A 87 -9.24 25.92 5.05
CA CYS A 87 -9.77 24.81 5.85
C CYS A 87 -9.31 23.42 5.40
N HIS A 88 -8.57 23.32 4.29
CA HIS A 88 -8.11 22.06 3.70
C HIS A 88 -9.25 21.08 3.34
N ASN A 89 -10.50 21.55 3.33
CA ASN A 89 -11.63 20.77 2.84
C ASN A 89 -11.64 20.80 1.32
N GLN A 90 -12.00 19.66 0.74
CA GLN A 90 -12.18 19.53 -0.69
C GLN A 90 -13.46 20.22 -1.17
N LEU A 91 -13.36 20.95 -2.28
CA LEU A 91 -14.53 21.52 -2.95
C LEU A 91 -15.39 20.38 -3.49
N LYS A 92 -16.63 20.31 -2.99
CA LYS A 92 -17.60 19.34 -3.48
C LYS A 92 -18.05 19.73 -4.88
N GLY A 93 -18.58 18.75 -5.57
CA GLY A 93 -19.03 18.88 -6.95
C GLY A 93 -19.90 17.70 -7.36
N GLN A 94 -20.21 17.66 -8.64
CA GLN A 94 -21.09 16.68 -9.24
C GLN A 94 -20.44 16.10 -10.50
N TRP A 95 -20.55 14.79 -10.66
CA TRP A 95 -20.22 14.14 -11.93
C TRP A 95 -21.22 14.55 -13.00
N LYS A 96 -20.70 14.93 -14.15
CA LYS A 96 -21.45 15.33 -15.35
C LYS A 96 -21.02 14.47 -16.52
N GLN A 97 -21.94 14.25 -17.45
CA GLN A 97 -21.70 13.43 -18.62
C GLN A 97 -21.95 14.23 -19.90
N SER A 98 -21.01 14.18 -20.83
CA SER A 98 -21.11 14.78 -22.15
C SER A 98 -20.83 13.69 -23.20
N GLY A 99 -21.90 13.15 -23.80
CA GLY A 99 -21.80 11.97 -24.66
C GLY A 99 -21.35 10.75 -23.86
N ASN A 100 -20.26 10.11 -24.28
CA ASN A 100 -19.67 8.96 -23.57
C ASN A 100 -18.57 9.34 -22.57
N LYS A 101 -18.31 10.64 -22.35
CA LYS A 101 -17.26 11.13 -21.46
C LYS A 101 -17.83 11.69 -20.18
N TRP A 102 -17.11 11.47 -19.09
CA TRP A 102 -17.44 12.01 -17.77
C TRP A 102 -16.49 13.16 -17.41
N TRP A 103 -17.00 14.15 -16.67
CA TRP A 103 -16.23 15.25 -16.10
C TRP A 103 -16.81 15.61 -14.74
N TYR A 104 -16.05 16.34 -13.92
CA TYR A 104 -16.48 16.73 -12.57
C TYR A 104 -16.64 18.24 -12.49
N GLN A 105 -17.84 18.71 -12.12
CA GLN A 105 -18.11 20.13 -11.95
C GLN A 105 -18.16 20.47 -10.47
N TYR A 106 -17.30 21.36 -10.02
CA TYR A 106 -17.31 21.90 -8.67
C TYR A 106 -18.53 22.81 -8.43
N GLU A 107 -18.90 23.02 -7.16
CA GLU A 107 -20.05 23.85 -6.77
C GLU A 107 -19.94 25.32 -7.23
N ASP A 108 -18.73 25.83 -7.42
CA ASP A 108 -18.45 27.17 -7.97
C ASP A 108 -18.52 27.24 -9.51
N GLY A 109 -18.82 26.10 -10.15
CA GLY A 109 -18.91 25.96 -11.61
C GLY A 109 -17.58 25.65 -12.31
N THR A 110 -16.45 25.68 -11.61
CA THR A 110 -15.14 25.30 -12.14
C THR A 110 -15.01 23.77 -12.28
N TYR A 111 -13.93 23.29 -12.89
CA TYR A 111 -13.71 21.85 -13.12
C TYR A 111 -12.21 21.55 -13.30
N PRO A 112 -11.75 20.34 -12.91
CA PRO A 112 -10.34 19.96 -12.96
C PRO A 112 -9.85 19.75 -14.40
N LYS A 113 -8.59 20.08 -14.68
CA LYS A 113 -7.94 19.94 -16.00
C LYS A 113 -6.46 19.63 -15.87
N ASN A 114 -5.97 18.67 -16.64
CA ASN A 114 -4.56 18.24 -16.65
C ASN A 114 -3.99 17.80 -15.29
N GLU A 115 -4.85 17.39 -14.37
CA GLU A 115 -4.47 17.03 -13.00
C GLU A 115 -5.00 15.65 -12.59
N PHE A 116 -4.46 15.15 -11.48
CA PHE A 116 -5.03 14.06 -10.70
C PHE A 116 -5.74 14.66 -9.50
N ILE A 117 -6.96 14.21 -9.20
CA ILE A 117 -7.68 14.60 -7.99
C ILE A 117 -8.28 13.38 -7.31
N ALA A 118 -8.32 13.39 -5.99
CA ALA A 118 -9.11 12.44 -5.23
C ALA A 118 -10.55 12.96 -5.15
N ILE A 119 -11.56 12.14 -5.43
CA ILE A 119 -12.98 12.44 -5.18
C ILE A 119 -13.55 11.26 -4.40
N ASP A 120 -14.14 11.51 -3.23
CA ASP A 120 -14.67 10.45 -2.35
C ASP A 120 -13.64 9.33 -2.07
N ASN A 121 -12.40 9.74 -1.76
CA ASN A 121 -11.24 8.87 -1.50
C ASN A 121 -10.80 7.99 -2.69
N LYS A 122 -11.23 8.30 -3.90
CA LYS A 122 -10.81 7.61 -5.13
C LYS A 122 -10.04 8.56 -6.02
N LEU A 123 -8.92 8.11 -6.56
CA LEU A 123 -8.07 8.93 -7.43
C LEU A 123 -8.61 8.89 -8.87
N TYR A 124 -8.64 10.05 -9.52
CA TYR A 124 -9.07 10.22 -10.91
C TYR A 124 -8.11 11.15 -11.65
N ARG A 125 -7.98 10.97 -12.97
CA ARG A 125 -7.17 11.83 -13.86
C ARG A 125 -8.10 12.53 -14.86
N PHE A 126 -7.95 13.84 -15.06
CA PHE A 126 -8.74 14.62 -16.03
C PHE A 126 -7.90 15.24 -17.14
N ASP A 127 -8.18 14.99 -18.41
CA ASP A 127 -7.41 15.54 -19.53
C ASP A 127 -7.42 17.08 -19.61
N GLN A 128 -6.77 17.62 -20.65
CA GLN A 128 -6.69 19.07 -20.89
C GLN A 128 -8.04 19.76 -21.10
N TYR A 129 -9.09 19.01 -21.43
CA TYR A 129 -10.45 19.52 -21.61
C TYR A 129 -11.34 19.28 -20.39
N GLY A 130 -10.81 18.60 -19.37
CA GLY A 130 -11.50 18.29 -18.12
C GLY A 130 -12.32 17.01 -18.18
N TYR A 131 -12.06 16.13 -19.15
CA TYR A 131 -12.69 14.82 -19.20
C TYR A 131 -11.86 13.78 -18.44
N MET A 132 -12.55 13.01 -17.61
CA MET A 132 -11.99 11.91 -16.85
C MET A 132 -11.40 10.84 -17.78
N GLN A 133 -10.18 10.40 -17.48
CA GLN A 133 -9.48 9.36 -18.21
C GLN A 133 -9.93 7.96 -17.75
N THR A 134 -9.93 7.03 -18.69
CA THR A 134 -10.17 5.59 -18.47
C THR A 134 -9.23 4.79 -19.36
N GLY A 135 -8.87 3.58 -18.96
CA GLY A 135 -7.92 2.75 -19.70
C GLY A 135 -6.48 3.26 -19.55
N TRP A 136 -5.64 2.89 -20.50
CA TRP A 136 -4.24 3.31 -20.55
C TRP A 136 -4.08 4.75 -21.03
N PHE A 137 -3.28 5.53 -20.32
CA PHE A 137 -2.90 6.90 -20.70
C PHE A 137 -1.46 7.20 -20.27
N LYS A 138 -0.86 8.23 -20.86
CA LYS A 138 0.51 8.65 -20.53
C LYS A 138 0.54 10.01 -19.84
N VAL A 139 1.38 10.13 -18.82
CA VAL A 139 1.72 11.40 -18.17
C VAL A 139 3.23 11.46 -18.02
N ASN A 140 3.88 12.52 -18.53
CA ASN A 140 5.34 12.70 -18.45
C ASN A 140 6.15 11.48 -18.92
N ASN A 141 5.72 10.85 -20.01
CA ASN A 141 6.32 9.64 -20.60
C ASN A 141 6.20 8.35 -19.75
N GLU A 142 5.40 8.37 -18.69
CA GLU A 142 5.08 7.18 -17.89
C GLU A 142 3.66 6.70 -18.21
N ASP A 143 3.48 5.37 -18.22
CA ASP A 143 2.19 4.73 -18.49
C ASP A 143 1.38 4.57 -17.20
N TYR A 144 0.11 4.99 -17.27
CA TYR A 144 -0.86 4.90 -16.20
C TYR A 144 -2.11 4.16 -16.68
N TYR A 145 -2.86 3.58 -15.74
CA TYR A 145 -4.15 2.96 -16.00
C TYR A 145 -5.22 3.46 -15.04
N ALA A 146 -6.35 3.86 -15.60
CA ALA A 146 -7.59 4.10 -14.87
C ALA A 146 -8.60 3.00 -15.22
N SER A 147 -9.37 2.53 -14.25
CA SER A 147 -10.44 1.55 -14.49
C SER A 147 -11.50 2.11 -15.45
N THR A 148 -12.46 1.27 -15.85
CA THR A 148 -13.61 1.73 -16.66
C THR A 148 -14.48 2.76 -15.96
N SER A 149 -14.43 2.82 -14.62
CA SER A 149 -15.08 3.87 -13.82
C SER A 149 -14.24 5.14 -13.66
N GLY A 150 -13.03 5.16 -14.19
CA GLY A 150 -12.03 6.20 -14.01
C GLY A 150 -11.23 6.12 -12.71
N GLU A 151 -11.67 5.28 -11.76
CA GLU A 151 -10.93 5.06 -10.51
C GLU A 151 -9.53 4.52 -10.82
N ILE A 152 -8.53 5.21 -10.29
CA ILE A 152 -7.12 4.85 -10.29
C ILE A 152 -6.80 4.15 -8.97
N LYS A 153 -6.23 2.95 -9.10
CA LYS A 153 -5.85 2.08 -7.97
C LYS A 153 -4.91 0.98 -8.44
N ALA A 154 -4.27 0.34 -7.48
CA ALA A 154 -3.46 -0.84 -7.70
C ALA A 154 -4.33 -1.98 -8.24
N GLN A 155 -3.99 -2.50 -9.41
CA GLN A 155 -4.77 -3.58 -10.03
C GLN A 155 -4.00 -4.30 -11.13
N TRP A 156 -4.41 -5.55 -11.34
CA TRP A 156 -4.04 -6.31 -12.53
C TRP A 156 -4.80 -5.77 -13.74
N VAL A 157 -4.08 -5.58 -14.84
CA VAL A 157 -4.64 -5.10 -16.11
C VAL A 157 -4.24 -6.06 -17.21
N GLY A 158 -5.21 -6.59 -17.94
CA GLY A 158 -4.93 -7.49 -19.06
C GLY A 158 -5.94 -8.61 -19.22
N SER A 159 -5.64 -9.50 -20.16
CA SER A 159 -6.47 -10.67 -20.45
C SER A 159 -5.66 -11.76 -21.16
N GLY A 160 -6.10 -13.01 -21.03
CA GLY A 160 -5.43 -14.17 -21.64
C GLY A 160 -3.97 -14.29 -21.18
N ASN A 161 -3.04 -14.16 -22.14
CA ASN A 161 -1.61 -14.28 -21.88
C ASN A 161 -0.89 -12.95 -21.61
N THR A 162 -1.58 -11.82 -21.73
CA THR A 162 -1.00 -10.49 -21.61
C THR A 162 -1.48 -9.85 -20.32
N TRP A 163 -0.58 -9.69 -19.35
CA TRP A 163 -0.87 -9.10 -18.05
C TRP A 163 0.15 -8.01 -17.71
N TYR A 164 -0.36 -6.96 -17.10
CA TYR A 164 0.37 -5.85 -16.52
C TYR A 164 -0.13 -5.67 -15.08
N TYR A 165 0.61 -4.90 -14.32
CA TYR A 165 0.15 -4.42 -13.03
C TYR A 165 0.40 -2.92 -12.95
N VAL A 166 -0.53 -2.21 -12.32
CA VAL A 166 -0.34 -0.82 -11.94
C VAL A 166 -0.38 -0.69 -10.44
N ASP A 167 0.40 0.23 -9.89
CA ASP A 167 0.44 0.53 -8.46
C ASP A 167 -0.77 1.37 -7.99
N ALA A 168 -0.76 1.79 -6.73
CA ALA A 168 -1.85 2.55 -6.12
C ALA A 168 -2.11 3.90 -6.80
N ASP A 169 -1.06 4.49 -7.41
CA ASP A 169 -1.12 5.75 -8.15
C ASP A 169 -1.50 5.51 -9.63
N GLY A 170 -1.79 4.26 -10.00
CA GLY A 170 -2.14 3.84 -11.34
C GLY A 170 -0.96 3.69 -12.27
N LYS A 171 0.27 3.84 -11.79
CA LYS A 171 1.47 3.78 -12.61
C LYS A 171 1.85 2.34 -12.92
N MET A 172 2.19 2.06 -14.17
CA MET A 172 2.64 0.74 -14.60
C MET A 172 3.94 0.35 -13.92
N VAL A 173 3.95 -0.81 -13.29
CA VAL A 173 5.15 -1.35 -12.64
C VAL A 173 5.99 -2.18 -13.60
N THR A 174 7.28 -2.25 -13.33
CA THR A 174 8.25 -3.08 -14.06
C THR A 174 9.17 -3.82 -13.07
N GLY A 175 9.95 -4.78 -13.54
CA GLY A 175 10.90 -5.55 -12.73
C GLY A 175 10.22 -6.55 -11.78
N PHE A 176 10.96 -6.98 -10.76
CA PHE A 176 10.43 -7.87 -9.71
C PHE A 176 9.46 -7.12 -8.80
N GLN A 177 8.28 -7.70 -8.59
CA GLN A 177 7.21 -7.11 -7.78
C GLN A 177 6.61 -8.18 -6.88
N THR A 178 6.23 -7.78 -5.66
CA THR A 178 5.49 -8.65 -4.73
C THR A 178 4.09 -8.12 -4.58
N ILE A 179 3.11 -8.85 -5.11
CA ILE A 179 1.70 -8.46 -5.15
C ILE A 179 0.92 -9.45 -4.31
N SER A 180 0.32 -8.97 -3.23
CA SER A 180 -0.43 -9.81 -2.26
C SER A 180 0.37 -11.02 -1.76
N GLY A 181 1.66 -10.82 -1.50
CA GLY A 181 2.59 -11.86 -1.00
C GLY A 181 3.14 -12.81 -2.07
N VAL A 182 2.75 -12.66 -3.34
CA VAL A 182 3.26 -13.48 -4.46
C VAL A 182 4.23 -12.66 -5.31
N LYS A 183 5.38 -13.24 -5.65
CA LYS A 183 6.40 -12.61 -6.51
C LYS A 183 6.06 -12.77 -7.99
N TYR A 184 6.27 -11.71 -8.75
CA TYR A 184 6.11 -11.64 -10.20
C TYR A 184 7.28 -10.87 -10.80
N TYR A 185 7.48 -11.00 -12.11
CA TYR A 185 8.43 -10.17 -12.85
C TYR A 185 7.74 -9.57 -14.08
N PHE A 186 7.90 -8.26 -14.25
CA PHE A 186 7.37 -7.48 -15.36
C PHE A 186 8.53 -6.96 -16.22
N GLU A 187 8.45 -7.09 -17.53
CA GLU A 187 9.43 -6.55 -18.48
C GLU A 187 9.44 -5.01 -18.45
N THR A 188 10.40 -4.40 -19.14
CA THR A 188 10.53 -2.93 -19.22
C THR A 188 9.33 -2.25 -19.89
N ASN A 189 8.59 -2.99 -20.72
CA ASN A 189 7.31 -2.57 -21.30
C ASN A 189 6.09 -2.94 -20.42
N GLY A 190 6.32 -3.42 -19.20
CA GLY A 190 5.29 -3.80 -18.23
C GLY A 190 4.68 -5.19 -18.43
N LEU A 191 5.09 -5.98 -19.44
CA LEU A 191 4.55 -7.32 -19.65
C LEU A 191 5.00 -8.28 -18.56
N MET A 192 4.06 -8.92 -17.88
CA MET A 192 4.34 -9.96 -16.89
C MET A 192 4.93 -11.20 -17.56
N LYS A 193 6.08 -11.68 -17.09
CA LYS A 193 6.68 -12.93 -17.58
C LYS A 193 5.93 -14.16 -17.09
N LYS A 194 5.96 -15.17 -17.94
CA LYS A 194 5.59 -16.56 -17.68
C LYS A 194 6.65 -17.45 -18.32
N GLY A 195 6.87 -18.63 -17.75
CA GLY A 195 7.92 -19.54 -18.20
C GLY A 195 9.32 -19.03 -17.86
N TRP A 196 10.30 -19.49 -18.65
CA TRP A 196 11.70 -19.14 -18.49
C TRP A 196 11.99 -17.70 -18.97
N PHE A 197 12.78 -16.97 -18.20
CA PHE A 197 13.29 -15.64 -18.55
C PHE A 197 14.67 -15.41 -17.93
N LYS A 198 15.45 -14.49 -18.49
CA LYS A 198 16.82 -14.22 -18.03
C LYS A 198 16.95 -12.78 -17.57
N VAL A 199 17.55 -12.57 -16.40
CA VAL A 199 17.84 -11.25 -15.82
C VAL A 199 19.31 -11.22 -15.41
N ASN A 200 20.10 -10.30 -15.99
CA ASN A 200 21.53 -10.15 -15.71
C ASN A 200 22.31 -11.49 -15.79
N GLY A 201 22.04 -12.28 -16.83
CA GLY A 201 22.69 -13.58 -17.06
C GLY A 201 22.09 -14.76 -16.29
N THR A 202 21.35 -14.51 -15.21
CA THR A 202 20.72 -15.56 -14.39
C THR A 202 19.38 -15.97 -14.97
N ASP A 203 19.14 -17.29 -15.10
CA ASP A 203 17.87 -17.85 -15.55
C ASP A 203 16.87 -17.95 -14.40
N TYR A 204 15.65 -17.51 -14.67
CA TYR A 204 14.51 -17.52 -13.76
C TYR A 204 13.33 -18.23 -14.41
N TYR A 205 12.41 -18.73 -13.57
CA TYR A 205 11.15 -19.29 -14.02
C TYR A 205 9.96 -18.69 -13.27
N ALA A 206 8.98 -18.22 -14.04
CA ALA A 206 7.65 -17.87 -13.55
C ALA A 206 6.66 -18.94 -13.98
N SER A 207 5.76 -19.36 -13.09
CA SER A 207 4.70 -20.32 -13.42
C SER A 207 3.71 -19.77 -14.46
N THR A 208 2.74 -20.58 -14.89
CA THR A 208 1.72 -20.16 -15.87
C THR A 208 0.83 -19.01 -15.38
N SER A 209 0.69 -18.85 -14.06
CA SER A 209 0.03 -17.69 -13.44
C SER A 209 0.94 -16.46 -13.31
N GLY A 210 2.21 -16.56 -13.68
CA GLY A 210 3.26 -15.56 -13.45
C GLY A 210 3.91 -15.64 -12.07
N ALA A 211 3.38 -16.47 -11.17
CA ALA A 211 3.92 -16.57 -9.81
C ALA A 211 5.33 -17.19 -9.82
N ILE A 212 6.23 -16.54 -9.11
CA ILE A 212 7.62 -16.96 -8.87
C ILE A 212 7.70 -17.66 -7.52
N LYS A 213 8.19 -18.90 -7.53
CA LYS A 213 8.33 -19.77 -6.36
C LYS A 213 9.26 -20.93 -6.65
N ALA A 214 9.71 -21.61 -5.60
CA ALA A 214 10.44 -22.86 -5.71
C ALA A 214 9.57 -23.94 -6.33
N GLN A 215 10.05 -24.57 -7.40
CA GLN A 215 9.31 -25.64 -8.08
C GLN A 215 10.20 -26.45 -9.02
N TRP A 216 9.78 -27.68 -9.27
CA TRP A 216 10.25 -28.48 -10.39
C TRP A 216 9.66 -27.94 -11.70
N VAL A 217 10.52 -27.83 -12.73
CA VAL A 217 10.14 -27.35 -14.05
C VAL A 217 10.65 -28.36 -15.08
N GLY A 218 9.79 -28.91 -15.91
CA GLY A 218 10.23 -29.90 -16.90
C GLY A 218 9.12 -30.78 -17.43
N SER A 219 9.50 -31.66 -18.36
CA SER A 219 8.65 -32.72 -18.88
C SER A 219 9.50 -33.87 -19.44
N GLY A 220 8.95 -35.08 -19.42
CA GLY A 220 9.67 -36.28 -19.85
C GLY A 220 10.93 -36.50 -19.00
N ASN A 221 12.08 -36.61 -19.67
CA ASN A 221 13.38 -36.83 -19.03
C ASN A 221 14.13 -35.53 -18.70
N ASN A 222 13.57 -34.36 -19.05
CA ASN A 222 14.24 -33.07 -18.87
C ASN A 222 13.62 -32.31 -17.71
N TRP A 223 14.31 -32.35 -16.57
CA TRP A 223 13.88 -31.68 -15.35
C TRP A 223 14.88 -30.63 -14.91
N TYR A 224 14.36 -29.54 -14.37
CA TYR A 224 15.07 -28.43 -13.78
C TYR A 224 14.41 -28.13 -12.43
N TYR A 225 15.11 -27.40 -11.60
CA TYR A 225 14.54 -26.85 -10.38
C TYR A 225 14.86 -25.37 -10.28
N VAL A 226 13.90 -24.61 -9.78
CA VAL A 226 14.12 -23.21 -9.41
C VAL A 226 13.91 -23.03 -7.92
N ASP A 227 14.67 -22.13 -7.32
CA ASP A 227 14.58 -21.78 -5.90
C ASP A 227 13.36 -20.88 -5.59
N ALA A 228 13.24 -20.44 -4.33
CA ALA A 228 12.13 -19.61 -3.87
C ALA A 228 12.08 -18.21 -4.51
N ASP A 229 13.20 -17.74 -5.06
CA ASP A 229 13.30 -16.51 -5.86
C ASP A 229 13.09 -16.77 -7.36
N GLY A 230 12.81 -18.02 -7.73
CA GLY A 230 12.62 -18.48 -9.10
C GLY A 230 13.92 -18.68 -9.86
N LYS A 231 15.09 -18.60 -9.23
CA LYS A 231 16.39 -18.78 -9.90
C LYS A 231 16.63 -20.25 -10.18
N MET A 232 17.10 -20.55 -11.38
CA MET A 232 17.55 -21.89 -11.74
C MET A 232 18.70 -22.34 -10.85
N VAL A 233 18.57 -23.52 -10.25
CA VAL A 233 19.64 -24.11 -9.43
C VAL A 233 20.53 -25.02 -10.29
N THR A 234 21.79 -25.13 -9.88
CA THR A 234 22.79 -26.02 -10.48
C THR A 234 23.54 -26.77 -9.37
N GLY A 235 24.31 -27.79 -9.74
CA GLY A 235 25.09 -28.60 -8.81
C GLY A 235 24.25 -29.51 -7.90
N PHE A 236 24.83 -29.92 -6.77
CA PHE A 236 24.15 -30.73 -5.77
C PHE A 236 23.12 -29.90 -4.99
N GLN A 237 21.88 -30.41 -4.91
CA GLN A 237 20.77 -29.74 -4.25
C GLN A 237 20.01 -30.72 -3.36
N THR A 238 19.52 -30.25 -2.22
CA THR A 238 18.63 -31.02 -1.35
C THR A 238 17.24 -30.43 -1.43
N ILE A 239 16.28 -31.19 -1.97
CA ILE A 239 14.91 -30.76 -2.22
C ILE A 239 13.98 -31.72 -1.48
N ALA A 240 13.22 -31.19 -0.52
CA ALA A 240 12.32 -31.97 0.33
C ALA A 240 12.98 -33.21 0.98
N GLY A 241 14.24 -33.09 1.39
CA GLY A 241 15.01 -34.15 2.05
C GLY A 241 15.71 -35.13 1.10
N ALA A 242 15.44 -35.09 -0.20
CA ALA A 242 16.14 -35.89 -1.21
C ALA A 242 17.26 -35.08 -1.88
N LYS A 243 18.39 -35.72 -2.20
CA LYS A 243 19.51 -35.11 -2.91
C LYS A 243 19.36 -35.31 -4.42
N TYR A 244 19.70 -34.28 -5.18
CA TYR A 244 19.68 -34.26 -6.64
C TYR A 244 20.95 -33.58 -7.16
N TYR A 245 21.31 -33.82 -8.41
CA TYR A 245 22.38 -33.09 -9.08
C TYR A 245 21.86 -32.48 -10.39
N PHE A 246 22.12 -31.19 -10.58
CA PHE A 246 21.78 -30.43 -11.77
C PHE A 246 23.08 -30.02 -12.48
N ALA A 247 23.16 -30.22 -13.80
CA ALA A 247 24.28 -29.74 -14.59
C ALA A 247 24.36 -28.21 -14.58
N GLU A 248 25.44 -27.64 -15.13
CA GLU A 248 25.57 -26.17 -15.29
C GLU A 248 24.46 -25.57 -16.16
N SER A 249 23.90 -26.36 -17.09
CA SER A 249 22.71 -26.00 -17.86
C SER A 249 21.41 -26.02 -17.05
N GLY A 250 21.46 -26.42 -15.78
CA GLY A 250 20.30 -26.65 -14.91
C GLY A 250 19.58 -27.97 -15.14
N LEU A 251 20.01 -28.79 -16.12
CA LEU A 251 19.38 -30.09 -16.39
C LEU A 251 19.72 -31.09 -15.27
N MET A 252 18.70 -31.63 -14.62
CA MET A 252 18.80 -32.69 -13.63
C MET A 252 19.44 -33.93 -14.27
N GLN A 253 20.51 -34.43 -13.66
CA GLN A 253 21.19 -35.64 -14.12
C GLN A 253 20.47 -36.89 -13.62
N THR A 254 20.50 -37.92 -14.47
CA THR A 254 20.06 -39.29 -14.15
C THR A 254 21.07 -40.26 -14.76
N GLY A 255 21.19 -41.46 -14.17
CA GLY A 255 22.18 -42.44 -14.60
C GLY A 255 23.61 -42.05 -14.22
N TRP A 256 24.57 -42.60 -14.97
CA TRP A 256 26.01 -42.37 -14.76
C TRP A 256 26.45 -41.04 -15.37
N PHE A 257 27.25 -40.28 -14.64
CA PHE A 257 27.87 -39.03 -15.09
C PHE A 257 29.19 -38.78 -14.35
N LYS A 258 30.01 -37.84 -14.85
CA LYS A 258 31.31 -37.52 -14.25
C LYS A 258 31.36 -36.08 -13.75
N ILE A 259 32.00 -35.88 -12.60
CA ILE A 259 32.39 -34.56 -12.08
C ILE A 259 33.88 -34.61 -11.78
N ASN A 260 34.68 -33.76 -12.43
CA ASN A 260 36.14 -33.68 -12.22
C ASN A 260 36.87 -35.05 -12.30
N GLY A 261 36.44 -35.92 -13.22
CA GLY A 261 37.03 -37.24 -13.44
C GLY A 261 36.44 -38.37 -12.59
N GLU A 262 35.73 -38.04 -11.51
CA GLU A 262 35.07 -39.00 -10.62
C GLU A 262 33.69 -39.39 -11.17
N ASP A 263 33.34 -40.68 -11.11
CA ASP A 263 32.04 -41.19 -11.55
C ASP A 263 31.00 -41.07 -10.44
N TYR A 264 29.79 -40.67 -10.85
CA TYR A 264 28.61 -40.58 -10.00
C TYR A 264 27.43 -41.28 -10.68
N TYR A 265 26.51 -41.78 -9.87
CA TYR A 265 25.24 -42.34 -10.31
C TYR A 265 24.08 -41.68 -9.61
N VAL A 266 23.06 -41.31 -10.40
CA VAL A 266 21.76 -40.87 -9.90
C VAL A 266 20.68 -41.83 -10.39
N ALA A 267 19.73 -42.20 -9.53
CA ALA A 267 18.60 -43.04 -9.93
C ALA A 267 17.76 -42.37 -11.04
N SER A 268 16.91 -43.14 -11.73
CA SER A 268 16.00 -42.60 -12.76
C SER A 268 15.03 -41.54 -12.23
N SER A 269 14.75 -41.56 -10.92
CA SER A 269 13.96 -40.54 -10.22
C SER A 269 14.72 -39.23 -9.95
N GLY A 270 16.02 -39.19 -10.24
CA GLY A 270 16.90 -38.07 -9.88
C GLY A 270 17.43 -38.13 -8.43
N VAL A 271 16.95 -39.07 -7.61
CA VAL A 271 17.35 -39.15 -6.20
C VAL A 271 18.74 -39.79 -6.08
N ILE A 272 19.60 -39.11 -5.34
CA ILE A 272 20.94 -39.56 -4.95
C ILE A 272 20.85 -40.26 -3.60
N SER A 273 21.27 -41.53 -3.57
CA SER A 273 21.37 -42.36 -2.37
C SER A 273 22.35 -43.49 -2.59
N ALA A 274 22.86 -44.06 -1.49
CA ALA A 274 23.76 -45.20 -1.55
C ALA A 274 23.03 -46.44 -2.07
N GLN A 275 23.55 -47.08 -3.11
CA GLN A 275 22.87 -48.20 -3.76
C GLN A 275 23.81 -49.06 -4.61
N TRP A 276 23.41 -50.32 -4.77
CA TRP A 276 23.95 -51.19 -5.80
C TRP A 276 23.40 -50.80 -7.17
N VAL A 277 24.28 -50.72 -8.16
CA VAL A 277 23.93 -50.36 -9.53
C VAL A 277 24.37 -51.49 -10.45
N LYS A 278 23.42 -52.09 -11.18
CA LYS A 278 23.73 -53.05 -12.25
C LYS A 278 23.85 -52.31 -13.58
N SER A 279 25.01 -52.43 -14.23
CA SER A 279 25.24 -51.85 -15.55
C SER A 279 25.89 -52.90 -16.46
N GLY A 280 25.14 -53.32 -17.48
CA GLY A 280 25.51 -54.49 -18.27
C GLY A 280 25.60 -55.77 -17.42
N ASN A 281 26.73 -56.48 -17.53
CA ASN A 281 27.00 -57.69 -16.76
C ASN A 281 27.67 -57.41 -15.40
N ASN A 282 28.00 -56.15 -15.11
CA ASN A 282 28.77 -55.77 -13.94
C ASN A 282 27.89 -55.15 -12.86
N TRP A 283 28.33 -55.28 -11.62
CA TRP A 283 27.77 -54.60 -10.46
C TRP A 283 28.73 -53.54 -9.96
N TYR A 284 28.16 -52.42 -9.55
CA TYR A 284 28.84 -51.26 -8.99
C TYR A 284 28.14 -50.88 -7.69
N TYR A 285 28.81 -50.11 -6.85
CA TYR A 285 28.18 -49.49 -5.69
C TYR A 285 28.48 -48.00 -5.70
N VAL A 286 27.47 -47.20 -5.35
CA VAL A 286 27.64 -45.76 -5.11
C VAL A 286 27.33 -45.42 -3.66
N ASP A 287 28.05 -44.45 -3.11
CA ASP A 287 27.89 -43.99 -1.74
C ASP A 287 26.67 -43.07 -1.54
N ALA A 288 26.47 -42.54 -0.33
CA ALA A 288 25.33 -41.68 0.01
C ALA A 288 25.36 -40.29 -0.66
N ASN A 289 26.42 -39.97 -1.39
CA ASN A 289 26.56 -38.79 -2.24
C ASN A 289 26.48 -39.16 -3.73
N GLY A 290 26.19 -40.44 -4.04
CA GLY A 290 26.10 -40.96 -5.39
C GLY A 290 27.45 -41.19 -6.04
N LYS A 291 28.57 -41.04 -5.30
CA LYS A 291 29.92 -41.23 -5.84
C LYS A 291 30.20 -42.72 -6.00
N MET A 292 30.75 -43.12 -7.14
CA MET A 292 31.18 -44.49 -7.38
C MET A 292 32.28 -44.92 -6.40
N VAL A 293 32.10 -46.10 -5.82
CA VAL A 293 33.06 -46.71 -4.92
C VAL A 293 34.11 -47.51 -5.70
N THR A 294 35.36 -47.41 -5.28
CA THR A 294 36.49 -48.23 -5.74
C THR A 294 37.28 -48.78 -4.55
N GLY A 295 38.06 -49.84 -4.74
CA GLY A 295 38.83 -50.47 -3.67
C GLY A 295 37.97 -51.30 -2.70
N ASP A 296 38.50 -51.54 -1.50
CA ASP A 296 37.78 -52.26 -0.44
C ASP A 296 36.83 -51.30 0.31
N TYR A 297 35.53 -51.60 0.33
CA TYR A 297 34.50 -50.72 0.90
C TYR A 297 33.43 -51.50 1.69
N LYS A 298 33.00 -50.95 2.83
CA LYS A 298 32.08 -51.61 3.77
C LYS A 298 30.62 -51.23 3.49
N ILE A 299 29.78 -52.23 3.21
CA ILE A 299 28.35 -52.09 2.92
C ILE A 299 27.59 -53.01 3.87
N ASN A 300 26.74 -52.46 4.74
CA ASN A 300 25.97 -53.22 5.75
C ASN A 300 26.85 -54.23 6.51
N GLU A 301 27.95 -53.74 7.07
CA GLU A 301 28.94 -54.52 7.81
C GLU A 301 29.86 -55.44 6.99
N VAL A 302 29.59 -55.65 5.71
CA VAL A 302 30.35 -56.54 4.83
C VAL A 302 31.34 -55.76 3.96
N VAL A 303 32.61 -56.16 3.96
CA VAL A 303 33.64 -55.57 3.09
C VAL A 303 33.53 -56.15 1.69
N ASN A 304 33.37 -55.29 0.69
CA ASN A 304 33.25 -55.63 -0.72
C ASN A 304 34.44 -55.05 -1.48
N ARG A 305 34.93 -55.80 -2.48
CA ARG A 305 36.06 -55.36 -3.30
C ARG A 305 35.61 -54.87 -4.66
N PHE A 306 36.06 -53.68 -5.02
CA PHE A 306 35.81 -53.02 -6.30
C PHE A 306 37.14 -52.71 -7.00
N ASP A 307 37.21 -52.91 -8.32
CA ASP A 307 38.39 -52.53 -9.10
C ASP A 307 38.51 -51.00 -9.30
N ALA A 308 39.55 -50.56 -10.02
CA ALA A 308 39.78 -49.15 -10.32
C ALA A 308 38.68 -48.52 -11.19
N ASN A 309 37.85 -49.33 -11.86
CA ASN A 309 36.70 -48.90 -12.64
C ASN A 309 35.37 -49.08 -11.87
N GLY A 310 35.43 -49.43 -10.58
CA GLY A 310 34.26 -49.63 -9.71
C GLY A 310 33.53 -50.96 -9.90
N VAL A 311 34.08 -51.92 -10.64
CA VAL A 311 33.46 -53.24 -10.86
C VAL A 311 33.63 -54.10 -9.61
N TRP A 312 32.52 -54.61 -9.10
CA TRP A 312 32.48 -55.49 -7.94
C TRP A 312 33.02 -56.90 -8.26
N HIS A 313 33.93 -57.38 -7.42
CA HIS A 313 34.55 -58.70 -7.53
C HIS A 313 34.12 -59.69 -6.44
N GLY A 314 33.21 -59.30 -5.56
CA GLY A 314 32.74 -60.13 -4.46
C GLY A 314 33.01 -59.54 -3.08
N VAL A 315 32.63 -60.33 -2.07
CA VAL A 315 32.86 -60.03 -0.65
C VAL A 315 34.26 -60.49 -0.27
N TRP A 316 34.96 -59.69 0.53
CA TRP A 316 36.21 -60.12 1.14
C TRP A 316 35.90 -61.11 2.28
N LEU A 317 36.32 -62.36 2.10
CA LEU A 317 36.27 -63.41 3.13
C LEU A 317 37.66 -63.47 3.77
N GLY A 318 37.82 -62.79 4.90
CA GLY A 318 38.99 -62.94 5.77
C GLY A 318 38.56 -63.10 7.21
#